data_AF-D4LD07-F1
#
_entry.id   AF-D4LD07-F1
#
_cell.length_a   1.000
_cell.length_b   1.000
_cell.length_c   1.000
_cell.angle_alpha   90.00
_cell.angle_beta   90.00
_cell.angle_gamma   90.00
#
_symmetry.space_group_name_H-M   'P 1'
#
loop_
_entity.id
_entity.type
_entity.pdbx_description
1 polymer ?
#
loop_
_entity_poly.entity_id
_entity_poly.type
_entity_poly.pdbx_seq_one_letter_code
_entity_poly.pdbx_strand_id
1 'polypeptide(L)'
;MQIFKMDCDKEVVMYSYTLAREINSQLFKETCDKIEKSFPFVEKKKLLIDVDGSLLQDYFINGKKIRVQNDCDVYSVYVDSEIDLKDIFVSLV
;
A
#
# COMPACT_ATOMS: atom_id res chain seq x y z
N MET A 1 4.55 41.80 -1.05
CA MET A 1 5.25 40.87 -1.97
C MET A 1 5.47 39.58 -1.19
N GLN A 2 4.59 38.60 -1.36
CA GLN A 2 4.62 37.35 -0.59
C GLN A 2 5.43 36.34 -1.39
N ILE A 3 6.60 35.98 -0.87
CA ILE A 3 7.45 34.93 -1.43
C ILE A 3 6.78 33.62 -1.04
N PHE A 4 6.14 32.95 -1.98
CA PHE A 4 5.74 31.56 -1.83
C PHE A 4 7.03 30.73 -1.82
N LYS A 5 7.38 30.17 -0.65
CA LYS A 5 8.35 29.08 -0.59
C LYS A 5 7.71 27.91 -1.31
N MET A 6 8.23 27.56 -2.48
CA MET A 6 7.96 26.29 -3.12
C MET A 6 8.76 25.26 -2.34
N ASP A 7 8.07 24.46 -1.52
CA ASP A 7 8.71 23.38 -0.80
C ASP A 7 9.37 22.44 -1.81
N CYS A 8 10.68 22.26 -1.65
CA CYS A 8 11.55 21.41 -2.44
C CYS A 8 10.88 20.04 -2.68
N ASP A 9 10.75 19.61 -3.94
CA ASP A 9 10.24 18.29 -4.32
C ASP A 9 11.02 17.21 -3.56
N LYS A 10 10.44 16.76 -2.43
CA LYS A 10 10.98 15.63 -1.68
C LYS A 10 10.81 14.41 -2.57
N GLU A 11 11.92 13.82 -2.98
CA GLU A 11 11.92 12.52 -3.63
C GLU A 11 11.18 11.52 -2.72
N VAL A 12 9.98 11.12 -3.14
CA VAL A 12 9.18 10.12 -2.45
C VAL A 12 9.68 8.77 -2.91
N VAL A 13 10.48 8.10 -2.09
CA VAL A 13 10.90 6.72 -2.32
C VAL A 13 9.68 5.81 -2.21
N MET A 14 9.43 5.03 -3.26
CA MET A 14 8.33 4.08 -3.33
C MET A 14 8.87 2.65 -3.42
N TYR A 15 8.46 1.80 -2.49
CA TYR A 15 8.74 0.37 -2.47
C TYR A 15 7.53 -0.38 -3.00
N SER A 16 7.76 -1.43 -3.80
CA SER A 16 6.70 -2.30 -4.30
C SER A 16 7.02 -3.76 -4.00
N TYR A 17 6.05 -4.48 -3.45
CA TYR A 17 6.16 -5.88 -3.04
C TYR A 17 5.05 -6.69 -3.72
N THR A 18 5.38 -7.41 -4.79
CA THR A 18 4.44 -8.36 -5.42
C THR A 18 4.33 -9.62 -4.57
N LEU A 19 3.11 -9.92 -4.11
CA LEU A 19 2.84 -11.05 -3.22
C LEU A 19 2.28 -12.26 -3.98
N ALA A 20 1.52 -12.02 -5.04
CA ALA A 20 1.03 -13.05 -5.96
C ALA A 20 0.87 -12.50 -7.38
N ARG A 21 1.04 -13.36 -8.39
CA ARG A 21 0.79 -13.06 -9.81
C ARG A 21 -0.55 -13.64 -10.28
N GLU A 22 -1.55 -13.52 -9.41
CA GLU A 22 -2.93 -13.88 -9.65
C GLU A 22 -3.84 -13.04 -8.74
N ILE A 23 -5.13 -12.97 -9.08
CA ILE A 23 -6.14 -12.35 -8.22
C ILE A 23 -6.39 -13.25 -7.01
N ASN A 24 -6.23 -12.69 -5.82
CA ASN A 24 -6.38 -13.46 -4.59
C ASN A 24 -6.92 -12.57 -3.45
N SER A 25 -8.25 -12.52 -3.34
CA SER A 25 -8.95 -11.72 -2.32
C SER A 25 -8.64 -12.18 -0.89
N GLN A 26 -8.29 -13.46 -0.70
CA GLN A 26 -7.91 -13.99 0.61
C GLN A 26 -6.52 -13.46 1.00
N LEU A 27 -5.54 -13.55 0.09
CA LEU A 27 -4.20 -12.99 0.30
C LEU A 27 -4.24 -11.47 0.49
N PHE A 28 -5.09 -10.76 -0.25
CA PHE A 28 -5.33 -9.33 -0.04
C PHE A 28 -5.77 -9.04 1.40
N LYS A 29 -6.76 -9.78 1.90
CA LYS A 29 -7.26 -9.62 3.27
C LYS A 29 -6.19 -9.97 4.32
N GLU A 30 -5.46 -11.06 4.13
CA GLU A 30 -4.37 -11.46 5.02
C GLU A 30 -3.25 -10.42 5.06
N THR A 31 -2.97 -9.78 3.92
CA THR A 31 -2.00 -8.70 3.81
C THR A 31 -2.47 -7.45 4.56
N CYS A 32 -3.75 -7.08 4.43
CA CYS A 32 -4.36 -6.02 5.22
C CYS A 32 -4.24 -6.30 6.73
N ASP A 33 -4.62 -7.51 7.16
CA ASP A 33 -4.54 -7.92 8.57
C ASP A 33 -3.10 -7.89 9.09
N LYS A 34 -2.12 -8.25 8.25
CA LYS A 34 -0.69 -8.22 8.61
C LYS A 34 -0.20 -6.79 8.81
N ILE A 35 -0.57 -5.85 7.93
CA ILE A 35 -0.24 -4.43 8.10
C ILE A 35 -0.86 -3.87 9.39
N GLU A 36 -2.14 -4.16 9.64
CA GLU A 36 -2.86 -3.69 10.84
C GLU A 36 -2.26 -4.23 12.14
N LYS A 37 -1.79 -5.49 12.14
CA LYS A 37 -1.09 -6.09 13.29
C LYS A 37 0.31 -5.51 13.49
N SER A 38 1.05 -5.28 12.40
CA SER A 38 2.40 -4.70 12.45
C SER A 38 2.39 -3.23 12.86
N PHE A 39 1.31 -2.50 12.57
CA PHE A 39 1.18 -1.08 12.87
C PHE A 39 -0.16 -0.78 13.57
N PRO A 40 -0.26 -0.98 14.90
CA PRO A 40 -1.52 -0.85 15.63
C PRO A 40 -2.20 0.53 15.57
N PHE A 41 -1.45 1.59 15.22
CA PHE A 41 -1.95 2.96 15.09
C PHE A 41 -2.02 3.45 13.65
N VAL A 42 -1.95 2.53 12.68
CA VAL A 42 -2.10 2.88 11.26
C VAL A 42 -3.47 3.45 10.99
N GLU A 43 -3.52 4.55 10.25
CA GLU A 43 -4.79 5.11 9.80
C GLU A 43 -5.28 4.31 8.58
N LYS A 44 -6.27 3.44 8.80
CA LYS A 44 -6.95 2.71 7.73
C LYS A 44 -8.01 3.58 7.06
N LYS A 45 -7.91 3.78 5.75
CA LYS A 45 -8.94 4.46 4.96
C LYS A 45 -10.06 3.50 4.56
N LYS A 46 -11.13 4.03 3.97
CA LYS A 46 -12.21 3.20 3.43
C LYS A 46 -11.67 2.28 2.33
N LEU A 47 -12.06 1.01 2.33
CA LEU A 47 -11.82 0.09 1.22
C LEU A 47 -12.45 0.67 -0.05
N LEU A 48 -11.65 0.77 -1.11
CA LEU A 48 -12.09 1.17 -2.43
C LEU A 48 -12.22 -0.06 -3.32
N ILE A 49 -13.25 -0.06 -4.17
CA ILE A 49 -13.49 -1.08 -5.18
C ILE A 49 -13.59 -0.32 -6.49
N ASP A 50 -12.71 -0.65 -7.43
CA ASP A 50 -12.74 -0.07 -8.77
C ASP A 50 -13.81 -0.75 -9.64
N VAL A 51 -14.14 -0.17 -10.80
CA VAL A 51 -15.20 -0.61 -11.72
C VAL A 51 -14.93 -2.02 -12.25
N ASP A 52 -13.66 -2.39 -12.41
CA ASP A 52 -13.19 -3.72 -12.83
C ASP A 52 -13.22 -4.77 -11.69
N GLY A 53 -13.57 -4.37 -10.47
CA GLY A 53 -13.59 -5.22 -9.28
C GLY A 53 -12.27 -5.26 -8.50
N SER A 54 -11.26 -4.48 -8.91
CA SER A 54 -10.00 -4.35 -8.16
C SER A 54 -10.25 -3.82 -6.75
N LEU A 55 -9.54 -4.37 -5.77
CA LEU A 55 -9.64 -3.96 -4.36
C LEU A 55 -8.43 -3.13 -3.97
N LEU A 56 -8.66 -1.95 -3.39
CA LEU A 56 -7.59 -1.06 -2.92
C LEU A 56 -7.83 -0.69 -1.46
N GLN A 57 -6.86 -0.99 -0.62
CA GLN A 57 -6.87 -0.60 0.79
C GLN A 57 -5.70 0.32 1.08
N ASP A 58 -6.03 1.59 1.35
CA ASP A 58 -5.05 2.61 1.73
C ASP A 58 -4.89 2.71 3.25
N TYR A 59 -3.64 2.92 3.66
CA TYR A 59 -3.19 3.10 5.02
C TYR A 59 -2.23 4.28 5.12
N PHE A 60 -2.21 4.98 6.25
CA PHE A 60 -1.26 6.06 6.52
C PHE A 60 -0.56 5.91 7.87
N ILE A 61 0.77 6.07 7.86
CA ILE A 61 1.62 6.06 9.06
C ILE A 61 2.48 7.31 9.02
N ASN A 62 2.30 8.21 9.98
CA ASN A 62 3.07 9.47 10.05
C ASN A 62 3.07 10.27 8.74
N GLY A 63 1.91 10.29 8.05
CA GLY A 63 1.74 10.96 6.75
C GLY A 63 2.28 10.18 5.55
N LYS A 64 2.89 9.01 5.75
CA LYS A 64 3.39 8.14 4.68
C LYS A 64 2.37 7.07 4.30
N LYS A 65 2.21 6.81 3.01
CA LYS A 65 1.19 5.92 2.46
C LYS A 65 1.68 4.48 2.33
N ILE A 66 0.78 3.54 2.62
CA ILE A 66 0.87 2.13 2.22
C ILE A 66 -0.44 1.77 1.51
N ARG A 67 -0.36 1.09 0.37
CA ARG A 67 -1.51 0.66 -0.42
C ARG A 67 -1.38 -0.84 -0.71
N VAL A 68 -2.39 -1.60 -0.31
CA VAL A 68 -2.56 -3.01 -0.72
C VAL A 68 -3.51 -3.04 -1.91
N GLN A 69 -3.17 -3.82 -2.94
CA GLN A 69 -3.96 -3.93 -4.17
C GLN A 69 -4.18 -5.39 -4.52
N ASN A 70 -5.43 -5.73 -4.89
CA ASN A 70 -5.78 -6.94 -5.62
C ASN A 70 -6.32 -6.46 -6.97
N ASP A 71 -5.46 -6.48 -7.97
CA ASP A 71 -5.58 -5.67 -9.18
C ASP A 71 -5.92 -6.57 -10.37
N CYS A 72 -7.14 -6.40 -10.90
CA CYS A 72 -7.73 -7.14 -12.01
C CYS A 72 -7.06 -6.84 -13.36
N ASP A 73 -6.52 -5.64 -13.56
CA ASP A 73 -5.88 -5.25 -14.82
C ASP A 73 -4.51 -5.93 -14.99
N VAL A 74 -3.72 -5.99 -13.91
CA VAL A 74 -2.39 -6.64 -13.93
C VAL A 74 -2.39 -8.07 -13.38
N TYR A 75 -3.54 -8.58 -12.93
CA TYR A 75 -3.70 -9.91 -12.34
C TYR A 75 -2.71 -10.19 -11.20
N SER A 76 -2.65 -9.31 -10.19
CA SER A 76 -1.70 -9.49 -9.09
C SER A 76 -2.19 -8.94 -7.74
N VAL A 77 -1.64 -9.49 -6.67
CA VAL A 77 -1.72 -8.92 -5.33
C VAL A 77 -0.38 -8.32 -4.97
N TYR A 78 -0.33 -7.03 -4.67
CA TYR A 78 0.91 -6.33 -4.33
C TYR A 78 0.70 -5.22 -3.31
N VAL A 79 1.81 -4.75 -2.74
CA VAL A 79 1.83 -3.64 -1.80
C VAL A 79 2.78 -2.57 -2.29
N ASP A 80 2.27 -1.36 -2.37
CA ASP A 80 3.00 -0.15 -2.72
C ASP A 80 3.13 0.73 -1.48
N SER A 81 4.34 1.17 -1.14
CA SER A 81 4.62 1.78 0.17
C SER A 81 5.70 2.87 0.12
N GLU A 82 5.48 3.95 0.87
CA GLU A 82 6.46 5.03 1.09
C GLU A 82 7.41 4.76 2.28
N ILE A 83 7.24 3.61 2.93
CA ILE A 83 8.18 3.07 3.93
C ILE A 83 8.65 1.68 3.50
N ASP A 84 9.86 1.31 3.91
CA ASP A 84 10.37 -0.04 3.67
C ASP A 84 9.62 -1.03 4.57
N LEU A 85 8.93 -1.98 3.94
CA LEU A 85 8.18 -3.06 4.59
C LEU A 85 8.90 -4.40 4.46
N LYS A 86 10.20 -4.41 4.10
CA LYS A 86 10.96 -5.64 3.91
C LYS A 86 10.83 -6.58 5.09
N ASP A 87 10.95 -6.10 6.32
CA ASP A 87 10.82 -6.91 7.55
C ASP A 87 9.43 -7.53 7.76
N ILE A 88 8.40 -6.99 7.10
CA ILE A 88 7.05 -7.56 7.10
C ILE A 88 6.93 -8.63 6.02
N PHE A 89 7.52 -8.43 4.84
CA PHE A 89 7.36 -9.30 3.67
C PHE A 89 8.58 -10.20 3.36
N VAL A 90 9.51 -10.38 4.31
CA VAL A 90 10.79 -11.13 4.17
C VAL A 90 10.65 -12.53 3.55
N SER A 91 9.48 -13.16 3.60
CA SER A 91 9.32 -14.58 3.26
C SER A 91 8.65 -14.89 1.91
N LEU A 92 8.54 -13.93 0.99
CA LEU A 92 8.03 -14.20 -0.36
C LEU A 92 9.18 -14.27 -1.36
N VAL A 93 9.85 -15.41 -1.39
CA VAL A 93 10.75 -15.86 -2.46
C VAL A 93 10.27 -17.23 -2.93
#